data_AF-A0A7Y2G534-F1
#
_entry.id   AF-A0A7Y2G534-F1
#
_cell.length_a   1.000
_cell.length_b   1.000
_cell.length_c   1.000
_cell.angle_alpha   90.00
_cell.angle_beta   90.00
_cell.angle_gamma   90.00
#
_symmetry.space_group_name_H-M   'P 1'
#
loop_
_entity.id
_entity.type
_entity.pdbx_description
1 polymer ?
#
loop_
_entity_poly.entity_id
_entity_poly.type
_entity_poly.pdbx_seq_one_letter_code
_entity_poly.pdbx_strand_id
1 'polypeptide(L)'
;MRRKDLDKYYRPNVGIVLFNKKGEVWFGRRISDFVDDADKAPPFCWQMPQGGVDKGEGIIDAAYRELKEETGVTSARLLALSTGWLAYDFPREYKKKKWRGQRQKWAAMLFEGDDAEIRIDNDDHQEFDAWRWGALEDAPPLIVPFKRSVYEELVAAFRPLRDYIRDAI
;
A
#
# COMPACT_ATOMS: atom_id res chain seq x y z
N MET A 1 -22.45 6.44 -12.54
CA MET A 1 -21.07 6.01 -12.25
C MET A 1 -21.10 4.51 -11.93
N ARG A 2 -20.53 3.64 -12.77
CA ARG A 2 -20.55 2.18 -12.53
C ARG A 2 -19.74 1.89 -11.26
N ARG A 3 -20.36 1.23 -10.28
CA ARG A 3 -19.75 0.77 -9.03
C ARG A 3 -18.53 -0.12 -9.34
N LYS A 4 -17.33 0.46 -9.39
CA LYS A 4 -16.06 -0.27 -9.62
C LYS A 4 -15.74 -1.22 -8.45
N ASP A 5 -16.40 -1.07 -7.31
CA ASP A 5 -16.26 -1.82 -6.07
C ASP A 5 -16.70 -3.30 -6.15
N LEU A 6 -17.50 -3.68 -7.16
CA LEU A 6 -18.07 -5.04 -7.30
C LEU A 6 -17.76 -5.73 -8.64
N ASP A 7 -16.89 -5.16 -9.46
CA ASP A 7 -16.64 -5.72 -10.79
C ASP A 7 -15.71 -6.95 -10.70
N LYS A 8 -16.23 -8.12 -11.06
CA LYS A 8 -15.51 -9.41 -11.14
C LYS A 8 -14.30 -9.40 -12.07
N TYR A 9 -14.11 -8.34 -12.86
CA TYR A 9 -12.94 -8.14 -13.72
C TYR A 9 -11.78 -7.42 -13.00
N TYR A 10 -11.92 -7.07 -11.72
CA TYR A 10 -10.86 -6.47 -10.92
C TYR A 10 -10.31 -7.47 -9.90
N ARG A 11 -8.98 -7.59 -9.84
CA ARG A 11 -8.32 -8.47 -8.85
C ARG A 11 -8.57 -7.92 -7.45
N PRO A 12 -9.10 -8.73 -6.51
CA PRO A 12 -9.20 -8.32 -5.12
C PRO A 12 -7.80 -8.22 -4.50
N ASN A 13 -7.51 -7.09 -3.88
CA ASN A 13 -6.27 -6.82 -3.17
C ASN A 13 -6.58 -6.13 -1.84
N VAL A 14 -5.61 -6.14 -0.95
CA VAL A 14 -5.56 -5.33 0.25
C VAL A 14 -4.37 -4.39 0.16
N GLY A 15 -4.52 -3.16 0.62
CA GLY A 15 -3.40 -2.22 0.79
C GLY A 15 -3.26 -1.85 2.26
N ILE A 16 -2.04 -1.53 2.68
CA ILE A 16 -1.75 -1.23 4.09
C ILE A 16 -1.24 0.20 4.21
N VAL A 17 -1.92 1.02 5.02
CA VAL A 17 -1.38 2.30 5.48
C VAL A 17 -0.76 2.06 6.86
N LEU A 18 0.53 1.75 6.89
CA LEU A 18 1.26 1.51 8.13
C LEU A 18 1.75 2.85 8.70
N PHE A 19 1.16 3.28 9.80
CA PHE A 19 1.57 4.46 10.56
C PHE A 19 2.63 4.10 11.61
N ASN A 20 3.60 4.98 11.84
CA ASN A 20 4.40 4.96 13.07
C ASN A 20 3.76 5.85 14.15
N LYS A 21 4.37 5.87 15.34
CA LYS A 21 3.91 6.68 16.49
C LYS A 21 3.99 8.19 16.27
N LYS A 22 4.69 8.66 15.23
CA LYS A 22 4.77 10.08 14.84
C LYS A 22 3.69 10.48 13.81
N GLY A 23 2.80 9.55 13.46
CA GLY A 23 1.81 9.73 12.40
C GLY A 23 2.44 9.88 11.01
N GLU A 24 3.65 9.36 10.82
CA GLU A 24 4.26 9.16 9.50
C GLU A 24 3.82 7.80 8.97
N VAL A 25 3.82 7.63 7.65
CA VAL A 25 3.48 6.36 6.99
C VAL A 25 4.70 5.72 6.34
N TRP A 26 4.68 4.40 6.28
CA TRP A 26 5.73 3.62 5.63
C TRP A 26 5.60 3.69 4.10
N PHE A 27 6.72 3.91 3.42
CA PHE A 27 6.84 3.85 1.97
C PHE A 27 7.97 2.90 1.57
N GLY A 28 7.70 2.06 0.57
CA GLY A 28 8.67 1.18 -0.07
C GLY A 28 8.95 1.65 -1.51
N ARG A 29 10.22 1.69 -1.90
CA ARG A 29 10.64 1.93 -3.28
C ARG A 29 10.59 0.62 -4.03
N ARG A 30 9.74 0.52 -5.04
CA ARG A 30 9.57 -0.70 -5.83
C ARG A 30 10.86 -1.06 -6.55
N ILE A 31 11.24 -2.33 -6.50
CA ILE A 31 12.17 -2.91 -7.47
C ILE A 31 11.54 -2.73 -8.85
N SER A 32 12.25 -2.09 -9.76
CA SER A 32 11.73 -1.69 -11.05
C SER A 32 12.57 -2.32 -12.17
N ASP A 33 11.89 -2.91 -13.17
CA ASP A 33 12.48 -3.28 -14.47
C ASP A 33 12.68 -2.05 -15.39
N PHE A 34 12.33 -0.83 -14.94
CA PHE A 34 12.25 0.41 -15.73
C PHE A 34 13.44 1.35 -15.53
N VAL A 35 14.59 0.87 -15.04
CA VAL A 35 15.75 1.71 -14.73
C VAL A 35 16.83 1.56 -15.80
N ASP A 36 16.91 2.53 -16.72
CA ASP A 36 18.10 2.70 -17.59
C ASP A 36 19.25 3.45 -16.86
N ASP A 37 19.00 4.02 -15.68
CA ASP A 37 19.96 4.87 -14.95
C ASP A 37 19.95 4.54 -13.44
N ALA A 38 20.84 3.64 -13.03
CA ALA A 38 20.91 3.05 -11.68
C ALA A 38 21.11 4.08 -10.55
N ASP A 39 21.55 5.29 -10.88
CA ASP A 39 21.88 6.35 -9.92
C ASP A 39 20.71 7.32 -9.62
N LYS A 40 19.56 7.16 -10.28
CA LYS A 40 18.36 7.97 -9.99
C LYS A 40 17.17 7.08 -9.70
N ALA A 41 16.63 7.18 -8.48
CA ALA A 41 15.34 6.60 -8.17
C ALA A 41 14.32 7.11 -9.21
N PRO A 42 13.69 6.23 -10.01
CA PRO A 42 12.79 6.67 -11.05
C PRO A 42 11.63 7.46 -10.45
N PRO A 43 11.08 8.46 -11.14
CA PRO A 43 9.90 9.16 -10.66
C PRO A 43 8.79 8.13 -10.42
N PHE A 44 8.01 8.33 -9.35
CA PHE A 44 6.84 7.51 -9.03
C PHE A 44 7.11 6.07 -8.55
N CYS A 45 8.27 5.82 -7.92
CA CYS A 45 8.69 4.49 -7.47
C CYS A 45 8.27 4.12 -6.04
N TRP A 46 7.74 5.06 -5.25
CA TRP A 46 7.41 4.82 -3.85
C TRP A 46 5.93 4.50 -3.68
N GLN A 47 5.62 3.43 -2.96
CA GLN A 47 4.26 3.02 -2.66
C GLN A 47 4.15 2.42 -1.26
N MET A 48 2.92 2.25 -0.79
CA MET A 48 2.63 1.50 0.44
C MET A 48 2.46 -0.01 0.14
N PRO A 49 2.56 -0.90 1.15
CA PRO A 49 2.46 -2.34 0.95
C PRO A 49 1.08 -2.77 0.42
N GLN A 50 1.04 -3.76 -0.47
CA GLN A 50 -0.22 -4.22 -1.05
C GLN A 50 -0.12 -5.52 -1.86
N GLY A 51 -0.93 -6.52 -1.50
CA GLY A 51 -1.05 -7.72 -2.31
C GLY A 51 -2.44 -8.32 -2.40
N GLY A 52 -2.48 -9.56 -2.87
CA GLY A 52 -3.71 -10.24 -3.25
C GLY A 52 -4.55 -10.65 -2.05
N VAL A 53 -5.86 -10.71 -2.22
CA VAL A 53 -6.72 -11.42 -1.26
C VAL A 53 -7.06 -12.77 -1.86
N ASP A 54 -6.68 -13.85 -1.17
CA ASP A 54 -6.91 -15.21 -1.61
C ASP A 54 -8.37 -15.64 -1.46
N LYS A 55 -8.74 -16.72 -2.16
CA LYS A 55 -10.13 -17.20 -2.15
C LYS A 55 -10.49 -17.72 -0.75
N GLY A 56 -11.40 -17.01 -0.08
CA GLY A 56 -11.86 -17.36 1.27
C GLY A 56 -11.04 -16.71 2.38
N GLU A 57 -10.01 -15.92 2.03
CA GLU A 57 -9.20 -15.17 2.98
C GLU A 57 -9.94 -13.92 3.49
N GLY A 58 -9.86 -13.66 4.79
CA GLY A 58 -10.36 -12.44 5.39
C GLY A 58 -9.49 -11.23 5.01
N ILE A 59 -10.09 -10.04 4.87
CA ILE A 59 -9.35 -8.82 4.52
C ILE A 59 -8.27 -8.49 5.55
N ILE A 60 -8.57 -8.70 6.83
CA ILE A 60 -7.64 -8.42 7.93
C ILE A 60 -6.48 -9.42 7.89
N ASP A 61 -6.78 -10.71 7.69
CA ASP A 61 -5.76 -11.76 7.58
C ASP A 61 -4.83 -11.49 6.40
N ALA A 62 -5.41 -11.13 5.24
CA ALA A 62 -4.64 -10.71 4.07
C ALA A 62 -3.76 -9.49 4.37
N ALA A 63 -4.28 -8.48 5.09
CA ALA A 63 -3.49 -7.30 5.44
C ALA A 63 -2.26 -7.64 6.29
N TYR A 64 -2.43 -8.52 7.29
CA TYR A 64 -1.33 -8.97 8.14
C TYR A 64 -0.33 -9.84 7.38
N ARG A 65 -0.80 -10.75 6.52
CA ARG A 65 0.05 -11.58 5.68
C ARG A 65 0.90 -10.74 4.72
N GLU A 66 0.26 -9.87 3.94
CA GLU A 66 0.93 -9.01 2.95
C GLU A 66 1.88 -8.02 3.64
N LEU A 67 1.51 -7.47 4.80
CA LEU A 67 2.41 -6.61 5.57
C LEU A 67 3.68 -7.38 5.96
N LYS A 68 3.54 -8.61 6.44
CA LYS A 68 4.68 -9.44 6.84
C LYS A 68 5.54 -9.84 5.63
N GLU A 69 4.92 -10.27 4.54
CA GLU A 69 5.62 -10.71 3.32
C GLU A 69 6.43 -9.56 2.70
N GLU A 70 5.85 -8.36 2.60
CA GLU A 70 6.50 -7.26 1.89
C GLU A 70 7.45 -6.41 2.77
N THR A 71 7.31 -6.46 4.11
CA THR A 71 8.06 -5.57 5.02
C THR A 71 8.73 -6.27 6.20
N GLY A 72 8.42 -7.55 6.45
CA GLY A 72 8.85 -8.28 7.65
C GLY A 72 8.08 -7.92 8.93
N VAL A 73 7.22 -6.89 8.91
CA VAL A 73 6.54 -6.39 10.10
C VAL A 73 5.46 -7.36 10.59
N THR A 74 5.56 -7.70 11.87
CA THR A 74 4.58 -8.48 12.64
C THR A 74 4.03 -7.72 13.84
N SER A 75 4.77 -6.74 14.36
CA SER A 75 4.38 -5.88 15.48
C SER A 75 3.50 -4.71 15.01
N ALA A 76 2.30 -5.02 14.54
CA ALA A 76 1.34 -4.03 14.08
C ALA A 76 -0.09 -4.27 14.58
N ARG A 77 -0.80 -3.19 14.88
CA ARG A 77 -2.19 -3.19 15.32
C ARG A 77 -3.11 -2.57 14.28
N LEU A 78 -4.19 -3.25 13.92
CA LEU A 78 -5.25 -2.67 13.09
C LEU A 78 -5.93 -1.49 13.80
N LEU A 79 -6.04 -0.35 13.11
CA LEU A 79 -6.75 0.83 13.57
C LEU A 79 -8.11 0.97 12.88
N ALA A 80 -8.13 0.82 11.56
CA ALA A 80 -9.33 1.00 10.75
C ALA A 80 -9.22 0.29 9.41
N LEU A 81 -10.37 0.06 8.78
CA LEU A 81 -10.46 -0.30 7.36
C LEU A 81 -11.06 0.87 6.58
N SER A 82 -10.69 1.02 5.31
CA SER A 82 -11.35 1.98 4.41
C SER A 82 -12.85 1.68 4.33
N THR A 83 -13.70 2.70 4.28
CA THR A 83 -15.17 2.52 4.25
C THR A 83 -15.60 1.66 3.07
N GLY A 84 -15.04 1.92 1.88
CA GLY A 84 -15.33 1.20 0.64
C GLY A 84 -14.11 0.52 0.04
N TRP A 85 -14.33 -0.13 -1.10
CA TRP A 85 -13.26 -0.56 -2.00
C TRP A 85 -12.86 0.59 -2.91
N LEU A 86 -11.56 0.79 -3.09
CA LEU A 86 -10.99 1.72 -4.06
C LEU A 86 -10.52 0.94 -5.28
N ALA A 87 -10.67 1.46 -6.49
CA ALA A 87 -10.34 0.70 -7.68
C ALA A 87 -9.70 1.56 -8.77
N TYR A 88 -8.70 0.99 -9.43
CA TYR A 88 -8.01 1.61 -10.56
C TYR A 88 -7.90 0.63 -11.72
N ASP A 89 -7.93 1.17 -12.94
CA ASP A 89 -7.72 0.41 -14.18
C ASP A 89 -6.21 0.24 -14.43
N PHE A 90 -5.79 -0.92 -14.94
CA PHE A 90 -4.44 -1.04 -15.45
C PHE A 90 -4.29 -0.25 -16.76
N PRO A 91 -3.10 0.34 -17.03
CA PRO A 91 -2.79 0.86 -18.35
C PRO A 91 -2.97 -0.21 -19.43
N ARG A 92 -3.35 0.18 -20.65
CA ARG A 92 -3.56 -0.75 -21.77
C ARG A 92 -2.36 -1.66 -22.06
N GLU A 93 -1.16 -1.17 -21.75
CA GLU A 93 0.12 -1.83 -21.99
C GLU A 93 0.50 -2.84 -20.89
N TYR A 94 -0.28 -2.91 -19.81
CA TYR A 94 0.01 -3.78 -18.67
C TYR A 94 -0.23 -5.26 -19.03
N LYS A 95 0.81 -6.09 -18.87
CA LYS A 95 0.86 -7.47 -19.38
C LYS A 95 -0.08 -8.48 -18.67
N LYS A 96 -0.65 -8.16 -17.50
CA LYS A 96 -1.57 -9.08 -16.78
C LYS A 96 -2.99 -9.06 -17.40
N LYS A 97 -3.14 -9.67 -18.58
CA LYS A 97 -4.36 -9.68 -19.42
C LYS A 97 -5.63 -10.29 -18.79
N LYS A 98 -5.56 -10.93 -17.62
CA LYS A 98 -6.72 -11.55 -16.94
C LYS A 98 -7.61 -10.54 -16.23
N TRP A 99 -7.03 -9.42 -15.76
CA TRP A 99 -7.71 -8.46 -14.93
C TRP A 99 -7.69 -7.09 -15.59
N ARG A 100 -8.80 -6.37 -15.50
CA ARG A 100 -8.91 -4.99 -15.97
C ARG A 100 -8.18 -4.01 -15.06
N GLY A 101 -8.04 -4.36 -13.78
CA GLY A 101 -7.46 -3.50 -12.76
C GLY A 101 -7.41 -4.20 -11.41
N GLN A 102 -7.17 -3.42 -10.35
CA GLN A 102 -7.29 -3.89 -8.98
C GLN A 102 -8.41 -3.16 -8.26
N ARG A 103 -9.09 -3.89 -7.37
CA ARG A 103 -9.95 -3.30 -6.33
C ARG A 103 -9.29 -3.59 -4.98
N GLN A 104 -9.13 -2.56 -4.17
CA GLN A 104 -8.38 -2.58 -2.93
C GLN A 104 -9.27 -2.17 -1.76
N LYS A 105 -9.26 -2.99 -0.72
CA LYS A 105 -9.67 -2.57 0.63
C LYS A 105 -8.39 -2.14 1.35
N TRP A 106 -8.43 -1.08 2.14
CA TRP A 106 -7.23 -0.58 2.80
C TRP A 106 -7.32 -0.75 4.30
N ALA A 107 -6.25 -1.26 4.90
CA ALA A 107 -6.09 -1.38 6.34
C ALA A 107 -5.14 -0.29 6.85
N ALA A 108 -5.63 0.58 7.72
CA ALA A 108 -4.77 1.48 8.47
C ALA A 108 -4.30 0.75 9.73
N MET A 109 -2.98 0.70 9.92
CA MET A 109 -2.34 -0.06 11.00
C MET A 109 -1.33 0.83 11.72
N LEU A 110 -1.13 0.60 13.02
CA LEU A 110 -0.07 1.23 13.79
C LEU A 110 1.08 0.25 13.96
N PHE A 111 2.28 0.68 13.60
CA PHE A 111 3.52 -0.01 13.91
C PHE A 111 3.88 0.19 15.39
N GLU A 112 4.04 -0.92 16.10
CA GLU A 112 4.33 -0.96 17.54
C GLU A 112 5.73 -1.54 17.83
N GLY A 113 6.45 -1.96 16.79
CA GLY A 113 7.80 -2.51 16.85
C GLY A 113 8.93 -1.48 16.80
N ASP A 114 10.13 -2.00 16.52
CA ASP A 114 11.36 -1.23 16.28
C ASP A 114 11.73 -1.32 14.79
N ASP A 115 12.29 -0.26 14.21
CA ASP A 115 12.65 -0.21 12.79
C ASP A 115 13.58 -1.38 12.36
N ALA A 116 14.33 -2.01 13.29
CA ALA A 116 15.13 -3.21 13.03
C ALA A 116 14.30 -4.47 12.67
N GLU A 117 13.00 -4.48 12.96
CA GLU A 117 12.03 -5.49 12.52
C GLU A 117 11.76 -5.42 11.02
N ILE A 118 11.91 -4.24 10.41
CA ILE A 118 11.59 -4.03 8.99
C ILE A 118 12.68 -4.69 8.14
N ARG A 119 12.27 -5.72 7.39
CA ARG A 119 13.12 -6.52 6.52
C ARG A 119 12.40 -6.75 5.21
N ILE A 120 12.77 -5.94 4.23
CA ILE A 120 12.18 -5.95 2.87
C ILE A 120 12.79 -7.03 1.98
N ASP A 121 13.82 -7.75 2.42
CA ASP A 121 14.59 -8.77 1.70
C ASP A 121 14.36 -10.20 2.22
N ASN A 122 13.31 -10.41 3.02
CA ASN A 122 13.04 -11.68 3.71
C ASN A 122 12.11 -12.65 2.95
N ASP A 123 11.59 -12.26 1.78
CA ASP A 123 10.70 -13.09 0.95
C ASP A 123 11.33 -13.35 -0.43
N ASP A 124 11.04 -14.51 -1.02
CA ASP A 124 11.49 -14.89 -2.37
C ASP A 124 10.95 -13.93 -3.45
N HIS A 125 9.87 -13.20 -3.16
CA HIS A 125 9.25 -12.20 -4.03
C HIS A 125 9.46 -10.78 -3.49
N GLN A 126 10.73 -10.37 -3.39
CA GLN A 126 11.09 -9.01 -2.99
C GLN A 126 10.38 -7.95 -3.85
N GLU A 127 9.48 -7.15 -3.25
CA GLU A 127 8.78 -6.04 -3.93
C GLU A 127 9.56 -4.73 -3.86
N PHE A 128 10.37 -4.53 -2.81
CA PHE A 128 10.99 -3.26 -2.46
C PHE A 128 12.51 -3.36 -2.24
N ASP A 129 13.28 -2.35 -2.67
CA ASP A 129 14.74 -2.27 -2.47
C ASP A 129 15.18 -1.19 -1.47
N ALA A 130 14.27 -0.30 -1.10
CA ALA A 130 14.48 0.71 -0.06
C ALA A 130 13.15 1.05 0.61
N TRP A 131 13.20 1.56 1.83
CA TRP A 131 12.03 2.02 2.55
C TRP A 131 12.31 3.32 3.32
N ARG A 132 11.25 4.07 3.65
CA ARG A 132 11.31 5.25 4.52
C ARG A 132 9.98 5.55 5.19
N TRP A 133 10.03 6.21 6.34
CA TRP A 133 8.88 6.94 6.88
C TRP A 133 8.69 8.27 6.12
N GLY A 134 7.44 8.74 5.99
CA GLY A 134 7.13 10.03 5.38
C GLY A 134 5.72 10.52 5.70
N ALA A 135 5.36 11.72 5.24
CA ALA A 135 4.01 12.22 5.47
C ALA A 135 2.99 11.44 4.63
N LEU A 136 1.80 11.20 5.20
CA LEU A 136 0.68 10.59 4.45
C LEU A 136 0.40 11.38 3.16
N GLU A 137 0.48 12.71 3.22
CA GLU A 137 0.27 13.62 2.10
C GLU A 137 1.34 13.51 0.99
N ASP A 138 2.49 12.91 1.26
CA ASP A 138 3.53 12.67 0.24
C ASP A 138 3.13 11.52 -0.69
N ALA A 139 2.15 10.70 -0.33
CA ALA A 139 1.84 9.47 -1.07
C ALA A 139 1.36 9.71 -2.53
N PRO A 140 0.42 10.63 -2.83
CA PRO A 140 -0.07 10.86 -4.19
C PRO A 140 0.97 11.33 -5.23
N PRO A 141 1.91 12.25 -4.94
CA PRO A 141 2.95 12.61 -5.90
C PRO A 141 4.02 11.54 -6.08
N LEU A 142 4.13 10.59 -5.14
CA LEU A 142 5.14 9.53 -5.14
C LEU A 142 4.71 8.24 -5.86
N ILE A 143 3.41 8.06 -6.11
CA ILE A 143 2.86 6.86 -6.74
C ILE A 143 2.73 7.02 -8.26
N VAL A 144 2.77 5.89 -8.98
CA VAL A 144 2.49 5.83 -10.42
C VAL A 144 1.16 6.53 -10.79
N PRO A 145 1.10 7.30 -11.89
CA PRO A 145 -0.04 8.19 -12.17
C PRO A 145 -1.41 7.51 -12.17
N PHE A 146 -1.51 6.27 -12.67
CA PHE A 146 -2.80 5.55 -12.77
C PHE A 146 -3.36 5.11 -11.41
N LYS A 147 -2.56 5.12 -10.33
CA LYS A 147 -3.01 4.87 -8.95
C LYS A 147 -3.26 6.15 -8.15
N ARG A 148 -2.91 7.34 -8.68
CA ARG A 148 -2.89 8.60 -7.91
C ARG A 148 -4.23 8.92 -7.25
N SER A 149 -5.34 8.76 -7.95
CA SER A 149 -6.67 9.04 -7.39
C SER A 149 -7.00 8.17 -6.18
N VAL A 150 -6.57 6.89 -6.19
CA VAL A 150 -6.73 6.00 -5.04
C VAL A 150 -5.95 6.55 -3.85
N TYR A 151 -4.73 7.04 -4.07
CA TYR A 151 -3.89 7.60 -3.01
C TYR A 151 -4.44 8.94 -2.49
N GLU A 152 -5.00 9.79 -3.34
CA GLU A 152 -5.70 11.02 -2.93
C GLU A 152 -6.90 10.71 -2.02
N GLU A 153 -7.69 9.69 -2.37
CA GLU A 153 -8.82 9.22 -1.55
C GLU A 153 -8.33 8.65 -0.21
N LEU A 154 -7.20 7.94 -0.18
CA LEU A 154 -6.60 7.43 1.07
C LEU A 154 -6.14 8.55 1.99
N VAL A 155 -5.47 9.56 1.44
CA VAL A 155 -5.05 10.75 2.20
C VAL A 155 -6.28 11.41 2.83
N ALA A 156 -7.35 11.61 2.06
CA ALA A 156 -8.57 12.21 2.58
C ALA A 156 -9.22 11.33 3.68
N ALA A 157 -9.26 10.02 3.48
CA ALA A 157 -9.90 9.08 4.42
C ALA A 157 -9.13 8.93 5.74
N PHE A 158 -7.79 8.91 5.69
CA PHE A 158 -6.96 8.60 6.86
C PHE A 158 -6.29 9.82 7.50
N ARG A 159 -6.46 11.03 6.95
CA ARG A 159 -5.97 12.27 7.60
C ARG A 159 -6.48 12.44 9.03
N PRO A 160 -7.78 12.24 9.35
CA PRO A 160 -8.25 12.37 10.74
C PRO A 160 -7.56 11.37 11.69
N LEU A 161 -7.29 10.16 11.21
CA LEU A 161 -6.58 9.14 11.98
C LEU A 161 -5.11 9.50 12.19
N ARG A 162 -4.45 10.04 11.15
CA ARG A 162 -3.09 10.57 11.24
C ARG A 162 -2.99 11.67 12.30
N ASP A 163 -3.90 12.64 12.26
CA ASP A 163 -3.95 13.75 13.22
C ASP A 163 -4.14 13.20 14.65
N TYR A 164 -5.07 12.26 14.83
CA TYR A 164 -5.27 11.59 16.12
C TYR A 164 -4.00 10.89 16.64
N ILE A 165 -3.25 10.17 15.78
CA ILE A 165 -2.01 9.50 16.20
C ILE A 165 -0.97 10.52 16.68
N ARG A 166 -0.83 11.67 16.00
CA ARG A 166 0.11 12.73 16.37
C ARG A 166 -0.20 13.39 17.70
N ASP A 167 -1.49 13.49 18.02
CA ASP A 167 -1.95 14.20 19.21
C ASP A 167 -2.07 13.29 20.43
N ALA A 168 -2.22 11.98 20.24
CA ALA A 168 -2.57 11.02 21.31
C ALA A 168 -1.41 10.16 21.83
N ILE A 169 -0.26 10.12 21.15
CA ILE A 169 0.90 9.27 21.48
C ILE A 169 2.13 10.13 21.69
#